data_AF-A0A0D0N394-F1
#
_entry.id   AF-A0A0D0N394-F1
#
_cell.length_a   1.000
_cell.length_b   1.000
_cell.length_c   1.000
_cell.angle_alpha   90.00
_cell.angle_beta   90.00
_cell.angle_gamma   90.00
#
_symmetry.space_group_name_H-M   'P 1'
#
loop_
_entity.id
_entity.type
_entity.pdbx_description
1 polymer ?
#
loop_
_entity_poly.entity_id
_entity_poly.type
_entity_poly.pdbx_seq_one_letter_code
_entity_poly.pdbx_strand_id
1 'polypeptide(L)'
;MACLAAGLLTACGSSGSSGTAADTKPASSASAASGGGQDSGQGSATLGSKETLLASAAVMEKAGSAKLSVSGGTEGTGEFVWKTPKTFLLNTKVDGKDSKVLFVGDVMYMGVGADMAEQAGGKTWMKVDSKAAAQDTPGGSGAGGFAFTMELMDPAVQLAVAAPTAIQSGTETVAGQFTKHFRSEVPLDVLVEKMSLTPELKTQVLTELKKKGSTVTTEFWINAKGELVQQLSKGLATGTAKIVYSGLGTVQPTRPRPTPRSSRWPIC
;
A
#
# COMPACT_ATOMS: atom_id res chain seq x y z
N MET A 1 -10.34 -48.21 -33.34
CA MET A 1 -10.72 -47.26 -34.40
C MET A 1 -9.54 -46.32 -34.59
N ALA A 2 -9.02 -46.18 -35.81
CA ALA A 2 -7.85 -45.32 -36.08
C ALA A 2 -8.28 -44.02 -36.77
N CYS A 3 -7.51 -42.95 -36.57
CA CYS A 3 -7.32 -41.90 -37.58
C CYS A 3 -5.93 -41.26 -37.40
N LEU A 4 -5.23 -41.06 -38.50
CA LEU A 4 -3.80 -40.74 -38.57
C LEU A 4 -3.59 -39.75 -39.72
N ALA A 5 -3.04 -38.56 -39.45
CA ALA A 5 -2.53 -37.57 -40.42
C ALA A 5 -1.75 -36.51 -39.61
N ALA A 6 -0.47 -36.18 -39.79
CA ALA A 6 0.54 -36.33 -40.87
C ALA A 6 0.47 -35.27 -41.99
N GLY A 7 1.54 -34.46 -42.11
CA GLY A 7 1.82 -33.53 -43.22
C GLY A 7 2.32 -32.13 -42.79
N LEU A 8 3.21 -31.44 -43.52
CA LEU A 8 4.56 -31.79 -44.02
C LEU A 8 5.35 -30.50 -44.36
N LEU A 9 6.67 -30.62 -44.55
CA LEU A 9 7.71 -29.59 -44.73
C LEU A 9 7.58 -28.65 -45.96
N THR A 10 8.16 -27.43 -45.89
CA THR A 10 8.92 -26.65 -46.93
C THR A 10 9.10 -25.17 -46.48
N ALA A 11 9.96 -24.29 -47.01
CA ALA A 11 11.37 -24.34 -47.51
C ALA A 11 11.80 -22.88 -47.91
N CYS A 12 13.10 -22.64 -48.21
CA CYS A 12 13.72 -21.37 -48.64
C CYS A 12 13.73 -20.17 -47.66
N GLY A 13 14.80 -19.39 -47.50
CA GLY A 13 16.17 -19.49 -48.02
C GLY A 13 16.45 -18.73 -49.33
N SER A 14 17.14 -17.59 -49.24
CA SER A 14 17.91 -16.99 -50.35
C SER A 14 19.16 -16.28 -49.82
N SER A 15 20.30 -16.51 -50.48
CA SER A 15 21.65 -16.09 -50.07
C SER A 15 22.31 -15.17 -51.11
N GLY A 16 23.38 -14.48 -50.69
CA GLY A 16 24.38 -13.81 -51.56
C GLY A 16 24.28 -12.28 -51.60
N SER A 17 25.32 -11.49 -51.92
CA SER A 17 26.76 -11.73 -52.17
C SER A 17 27.47 -10.35 -52.36
N SER A 18 28.79 -10.13 -52.21
CA SER A 18 29.88 -10.91 -51.58
C SER A 18 31.21 -10.10 -51.61
N GLY A 19 32.05 -10.15 -50.56
CA GLY A 19 33.46 -9.72 -50.59
C GLY A 19 33.78 -8.37 -49.93
N THR A 20 35.03 -8.06 -49.51
CA THR A 20 36.27 -8.85 -49.41
C THR A 20 37.24 -8.16 -48.40
N ALA A 21 38.10 -8.96 -47.73
CA ALA A 21 39.34 -8.70 -46.95
C ALA A 21 39.98 -7.27 -46.90
N ALA A 22 40.81 -6.85 -45.93
CA ALA A 22 41.50 -7.45 -44.77
C ALA A 22 41.66 -6.34 -43.67
N ASP A 23 42.41 -6.38 -42.55
CA ASP A 23 43.57 -7.19 -42.14
C ASP A 23 43.88 -7.08 -40.61
N THR A 24 44.70 -7.99 -40.09
CA THR A 24 45.52 -7.95 -38.84
C THR A 24 44.96 -7.55 -37.44
N LYS A 25 45.19 -8.48 -36.49
CA LYS A 25 45.11 -8.44 -35.00
C LYS A 25 46.44 -7.84 -34.41
N PRO A 26 46.73 -7.81 -33.08
CA PRO A 26 45.94 -7.60 -31.82
C PRO A 26 46.42 -6.38 -30.98
N ALA A 27 45.63 -5.97 -29.97
CA ALA A 27 46.18 -5.42 -28.71
C ALA A 27 45.27 -5.75 -27.51
N SER A 28 45.87 -6.10 -26.38
CA SER A 28 45.15 -6.46 -25.14
C SER A 28 45.05 -5.27 -24.19
N SER A 29 43.88 -5.09 -23.56
CA SER A 29 43.78 -4.63 -22.17
C SER A 29 42.39 -4.90 -21.63
N ALA A 30 42.32 -5.30 -20.36
CA ALA A 30 41.07 -5.52 -19.63
C ALA A 30 40.75 -4.32 -18.76
N SER A 31 39.48 -3.93 -18.65
CA SER A 31 38.93 -3.37 -17.41
C SER A 31 37.39 -3.33 -17.39
N ALA A 32 36.89 -3.77 -16.24
CA ALA A 32 35.69 -3.36 -15.50
C ALA A 32 34.60 -2.50 -16.18
N ALA A 33 33.38 -3.05 -16.13
CA ALA A 33 32.18 -2.48 -15.49
C ALA A 33 31.56 -1.13 -15.92
N SER A 34 30.23 -1.10 -15.74
CA SER A 34 29.30 0.06 -15.80
C SER A 34 28.87 0.55 -17.20
N GLY A 35 27.63 1.05 -17.26
CA GLY A 35 26.84 1.22 -18.50
C GLY A 35 25.64 0.26 -18.51
N GLY A 36 24.55 0.52 -17.78
CA GLY A 36 23.98 1.84 -17.55
C GLY A 36 23.30 2.30 -18.83
N GLY A 37 22.18 1.64 -19.18
CA GLY A 37 21.45 1.88 -20.42
C GLY A 37 20.91 3.30 -20.48
N GLN A 38 21.60 4.15 -21.23
CA GLN A 38 21.26 5.55 -21.39
C GLN A 38 20.30 5.69 -22.57
N ASP A 39 18.99 5.77 -22.25
CA ASP A 39 17.95 6.02 -23.24
C ASP A 39 18.11 7.44 -23.83
N SER A 40 18.19 7.53 -25.15
CA SER A 40 18.39 8.77 -25.91
C SER A 40 17.21 9.01 -26.87
N GLY A 41 16.06 9.40 -26.30
CA GLY A 41 14.85 9.76 -27.04
C GLY A 41 14.26 11.09 -26.58
N GLN A 42 13.96 11.99 -27.52
CA GLN A 42 13.40 13.32 -27.23
C GLN A 42 11.91 13.23 -26.82
N GLY A 43 11.53 13.92 -25.74
CA GLY A 43 10.13 14.28 -25.47
C GLY A 43 9.65 13.96 -24.06
N SER A 44 9.48 15.01 -23.23
CA SER A 44 9.14 14.96 -21.81
C SER A 44 10.25 14.38 -20.91
N ALA A 45 10.70 15.17 -19.94
CA ALA A 45 11.64 14.70 -18.91
C ALA A 45 10.93 13.67 -18.02
N THR A 46 11.11 12.38 -18.34
CA THR A 46 10.54 11.30 -17.54
C THR A 46 11.24 11.28 -16.18
N LEU A 47 10.49 11.60 -15.13
CA LEU A 47 10.95 11.50 -13.75
C LEU A 47 11.46 10.08 -13.47
N GLY A 48 12.59 9.98 -12.76
CA GLY A 48 13.09 8.71 -12.24
C GLY A 48 12.13 8.08 -11.25
N SER A 49 12.37 6.83 -10.85
CA SER A 49 11.51 6.11 -9.90
C SER A 49 11.34 6.88 -8.59
N LYS A 50 12.44 7.40 -8.05
CA LYS A 50 12.48 8.17 -6.80
C LYS A 50 11.64 9.44 -6.92
N GLU A 51 11.85 10.22 -7.97
CA GLU A 51 11.16 11.49 -8.21
C GLU A 51 9.66 11.24 -8.48
N THR A 52 9.31 10.15 -9.16
CA THR A 52 7.92 9.73 -9.39
C THR A 52 7.23 9.36 -8.08
N LEU A 53 7.87 8.58 -7.19
CA LEU A 53 7.28 8.24 -5.89
C LEU A 53 7.17 9.46 -4.96
N LEU A 54 8.15 10.36 -4.95
CA LEU A 54 8.08 11.60 -4.16
C LEU A 54 6.99 12.55 -4.68
N ALA A 55 6.85 12.71 -6.00
CA ALA A 55 5.75 13.48 -6.58
C ALA A 55 4.38 12.85 -6.24
N SER A 56 4.30 11.52 -6.26
CA SER A 56 3.07 10.79 -5.91
C SER A 56 2.75 10.87 -4.41
N ALA A 57 3.76 10.86 -3.55
CA ALA A 57 3.60 11.14 -2.11
C ALA A 57 2.96 12.52 -1.89
N ALA A 58 3.41 13.55 -2.63
CA ALA A 58 2.82 14.88 -2.57
C ALA A 58 1.38 14.94 -3.13
N VAL A 59 1.04 14.16 -4.16
CA VAL A 59 -0.34 14.01 -4.66
C VAL A 59 -1.24 13.34 -3.61
N MET A 60 -0.77 12.26 -2.98
CA MET A 60 -1.51 11.57 -1.92
C MET A 60 -1.67 12.44 -0.67
N GLU A 61 -0.64 13.17 -0.25
CA GLU A 61 -0.72 14.15 0.83
C GLU A 61 -1.74 15.25 0.49
N LYS A 62 -1.71 15.79 -0.74
CA LYS A 62 -2.69 16.77 -1.21
C LYS A 62 -4.12 16.20 -1.20
N ALA A 63 -4.33 14.94 -1.57
CA ALA A 63 -5.63 14.28 -1.47
C ALA A 63 -6.09 14.16 0.00
N GLY A 64 -5.29 13.52 0.86
CA GLY A 64 -5.55 13.39 2.30
C GLY A 64 -6.60 12.36 2.70
N SER A 65 -7.34 11.80 1.75
CA SER A 65 -8.32 10.73 1.98
C SER A 65 -8.57 9.87 0.72
N ALA A 66 -9.07 8.65 0.91
CA ALA A 66 -9.46 7.73 -0.16
C ALA A 66 -10.50 6.71 0.32
N LYS A 67 -11.24 6.14 -0.64
CA LYS A 67 -11.90 4.84 -0.50
C LYS A 67 -10.91 3.74 -0.86
N LEU A 68 -10.90 2.68 -0.06
CA LEU A 68 -10.00 1.54 -0.19
C LEU A 68 -10.81 0.27 -0.51
N SER A 69 -10.24 -0.62 -1.34
CA SER A 69 -10.63 -2.03 -1.41
C SER A 69 -9.44 -2.86 -0.96
N VAL A 70 -9.61 -3.71 0.04
CA VAL A 70 -8.55 -4.49 0.71
C VAL A 70 -8.75 -5.97 0.40
N SER A 71 -7.67 -6.65 0.03
CA SER A 71 -7.67 -8.09 -0.30
C SER A 71 -6.33 -8.76 0.01
N GLY A 72 -6.28 -10.09 -0.04
CA GLY A 72 -5.07 -10.90 0.24
C GLY A 72 -4.83 -11.19 1.73
N GLY A 73 -5.89 -11.05 2.53
CA GLY A 73 -5.89 -11.25 3.98
C GLY A 73 -7.30 -11.00 4.51
N THR A 74 -7.51 -9.85 5.15
CA THR A 74 -8.86 -9.36 5.45
C THR A 74 -9.48 -8.76 4.19
N GLU A 75 -10.41 -9.47 3.55
CA GLU A 75 -11.21 -8.95 2.44
C GLU A 75 -12.20 -7.88 2.94
N GLY A 76 -12.24 -6.71 2.29
CA GLY A 76 -13.15 -5.65 2.72
C GLY A 76 -13.05 -4.35 1.93
N THR A 77 -13.89 -3.38 2.30
CA THR A 77 -13.86 -2.01 1.77
C THR A 77 -13.67 -1.02 2.90
N GLY A 78 -12.90 0.04 2.66
CA GLY A 78 -12.58 1.03 3.67
C GLY A 78 -12.70 2.47 3.20
N GLU A 79 -12.68 3.37 4.16
CA GLU A 79 -12.61 4.81 3.99
C GLU A 79 -11.51 5.32 4.91
N PHE A 80 -10.43 5.86 4.35
CA PHE A 80 -9.28 6.33 5.11
C PHE A 80 -9.08 7.82 4.90
N VAL A 81 -8.91 8.54 6.00
CA VAL A 81 -8.48 9.94 6.05
C VAL A 81 -7.17 9.96 6.84
N TRP A 82 -6.07 10.28 6.18
CA TRP A 82 -4.75 10.39 6.79
C TRP A 82 -4.38 11.81 7.19
N LYS A 83 -5.18 12.82 6.78
CA LYS A 83 -5.14 14.16 7.38
C LYS A 83 -5.79 14.20 8.76
N THR A 84 -5.37 15.16 9.59
CA THR A 84 -5.96 15.40 10.91
C THR A 84 -7.42 15.90 10.80
N PRO A 85 -8.38 15.32 11.54
CA PRO A 85 -8.25 14.14 12.42
C PRO A 85 -8.16 12.83 11.61
N LYS A 86 -7.13 12.02 11.85
CA LYS A 86 -6.95 10.75 11.15
C LYS A 86 -8.09 9.79 11.51
N THR A 87 -8.76 9.21 10.51
CA THR A 87 -9.83 8.22 10.71
C THR A 87 -9.74 7.11 9.66
N PHE A 88 -9.91 5.86 10.09
CA PHE A 88 -10.01 4.71 9.19
C PHE A 88 -11.27 3.90 9.51
N LEU A 89 -12.20 3.84 8.58
CA LEU A 89 -13.33 2.92 8.61
C LEU A 89 -13.00 1.72 7.74
N LEU A 90 -13.11 0.51 8.28
CA LEU A 90 -13.03 -0.75 7.55
C LEU A 90 -14.35 -1.50 7.68
N ASN A 91 -14.92 -1.91 6.56
CA ASN A 91 -16.06 -2.81 6.47
C ASN A 91 -15.53 -4.15 5.94
N THR A 92 -15.72 -5.21 6.71
CA THR A 92 -15.25 -6.57 6.40
C THR A 92 -16.37 -7.57 6.72
N LYS A 93 -16.17 -8.85 6.44
CA LYS A 93 -17.05 -9.93 6.88
C LYS A 93 -16.32 -10.87 7.83
N VAL A 94 -16.91 -11.12 8.99
CA VAL A 94 -16.46 -12.10 9.98
C VAL A 94 -17.56 -13.14 10.11
N ASP A 95 -17.23 -14.41 9.88
CA ASP A 95 -18.18 -15.54 9.86
C ASP A 95 -19.42 -15.27 8.98
N GLY A 96 -19.19 -14.64 7.83
CA GLY A 96 -20.24 -14.27 6.85
C GLY A 96 -21.08 -13.04 7.23
N LYS A 97 -20.93 -12.49 8.43
CA LYS A 97 -21.66 -11.30 8.92
C LYS A 97 -20.86 -10.03 8.68
N ASP A 98 -21.55 -8.96 8.29
CA ASP A 98 -20.93 -7.64 8.13
C ASP A 98 -20.37 -7.14 9.47
N SER A 99 -19.09 -6.79 9.48
CA SER A 99 -18.38 -6.22 10.62
C SER A 99 -17.78 -4.88 10.21
N LYS A 100 -17.85 -3.89 11.12
CA LYS A 100 -17.31 -2.55 10.88
C LYS A 100 -16.34 -2.20 11.99
N VAL A 101 -15.15 -1.74 11.63
CA VAL A 101 -14.15 -1.24 12.56
C VAL A 101 -13.84 0.21 12.19
N LEU A 102 -14.00 1.12 13.13
CA LEU A 102 -13.72 2.55 12.95
C LEU A 102 -12.61 2.97 13.91
N PHE A 103 -11.49 3.42 13.37
CA PHE A 103 -10.42 4.08 14.10
C PHE A 103 -10.62 5.60 14.00
N VAL A 104 -10.53 6.30 15.14
CA VAL A 104 -10.50 7.76 15.23
C VAL A 104 -9.35 8.13 16.16
N GLY A 105 -8.24 8.60 15.59
CA GLY A 105 -7.00 8.83 16.32
C GLY A 105 -6.49 7.55 17.01
N ASP A 106 -6.49 7.55 18.34
CA ASP A 106 -6.06 6.46 19.23
C ASP A 106 -7.21 5.49 19.63
N VAL A 107 -8.46 5.77 19.24
CA VAL A 107 -9.64 5.00 19.66
C VAL A 107 -10.16 4.11 18.54
N MET A 108 -10.32 2.81 18.84
CA MET A 108 -11.06 1.85 18.02
C MET A 108 -12.53 1.78 18.47
N TYR A 109 -13.44 1.69 17.50
CA TYR A 109 -14.85 1.42 17.67
C TYR A 109 -15.24 0.20 16.81
N MET A 110 -16.00 -0.73 17.37
CA MET A 110 -16.67 -1.79 16.61
C MET A 110 -18.11 -1.38 16.33
N GLY A 111 -18.54 -1.53 15.08
CA GLY A 111 -19.91 -1.31 14.67
C GLY A 111 -20.78 -2.50 15.07
N VAL A 112 -21.92 -2.24 15.68
CA VAL A 112 -22.96 -3.27 15.90
C VAL A 112 -23.91 -3.30 14.72
N GLY A 113 -24.37 -4.50 14.34
CA GLY A 113 -25.42 -4.68 13.34
C GLY A 113 -26.73 -3.99 13.76
N ALA A 114 -27.60 -3.70 12.80
CA ALA A 114 -28.85 -2.95 13.04
C ALA A 114 -29.70 -3.59 14.17
N ASP A 115 -29.85 -4.91 14.13
CA ASP A 115 -30.59 -5.73 15.10
C ASP A 115 -30.08 -5.56 16.56
N MET A 116 -28.78 -5.32 16.72
CA MET A 116 -28.14 -5.08 18.01
C MET A 116 -28.12 -3.59 18.38
N ALA A 117 -28.21 -2.68 17.41
CA ALA A 117 -28.31 -1.25 17.65
C ALA A 117 -29.65 -0.88 18.31
N GLU A 118 -30.74 -1.57 17.99
CA GLU A 118 -32.05 -1.40 18.66
C GLU A 118 -31.94 -1.78 20.15
N GLN A 119 -31.35 -2.94 20.45
CA GLN A 119 -31.13 -3.41 21.82
C GLN A 119 -30.13 -2.52 22.59
N ALA A 120 -29.16 -1.92 21.91
CA ALA A 120 -28.17 -1.00 22.48
C ALA A 120 -28.67 0.45 22.65
N GLY A 121 -29.97 0.71 22.47
CA GLY A 121 -30.57 2.05 22.63
C GLY A 121 -30.21 3.01 21.49
N GLY A 122 -30.21 2.52 20.25
CA GLY A 122 -29.89 3.27 19.03
C GLY A 122 -28.39 3.51 18.80
N LYS A 123 -27.51 2.86 19.57
CA LYS A 123 -26.05 3.02 19.44
C LYS A 123 -25.51 2.05 18.40
N THR A 124 -24.93 2.58 17.33
CA THR A 124 -24.33 1.78 16.25
C THR A 124 -22.85 1.48 16.46
N TRP A 125 -22.21 2.06 17.48
CA TRP A 125 -20.78 1.94 17.75
C TRP A 125 -20.51 1.61 19.22
N MET A 126 -19.70 0.59 19.46
CA MET A 126 -19.13 0.28 20.77
C MET A 126 -17.65 0.69 20.77
N LYS A 127 -17.25 1.56 21.71
CA LYS A 127 -15.83 1.89 21.92
C LYS A 127 -15.12 0.67 22.49
N VAL A 128 -14.01 0.28 21.89
CA VAL A 128 -13.10 -0.72 22.45
C VAL A 128 -12.08 0.00 23.33
N ASP A 129 -11.84 -0.51 24.55
CA ASP A 129 -10.76 0.00 25.38
C ASP A 129 -9.42 -0.48 24.80
N SER A 130 -8.54 0.48 24.47
CA SER A 130 -7.23 0.20 23.87
C SER A 130 -6.30 -0.59 24.80
N LYS A 131 -6.57 -0.66 26.11
CA LYS A 131 -5.86 -1.56 27.04
C LYS A 131 -6.27 -3.03 26.89
N ALA A 132 -7.50 -3.30 26.48
CA ALA A 132 -8.00 -4.68 26.31
C ALA A 132 -7.61 -5.27 24.94
N ALA A 133 -7.63 -4.47 23.88
CA ALA A 133 -7.27 -4.90 22.53
C ALA A 133 -5.74 -4.96 22.26
N ALA A 134 -4.92 -4.56 23.24
CA ALA A 134 -3.47 -4.46 23.07
C ALA A 134 -2.74 -5.81 22.98
N GLN A 135 -3.32 -6.94 23.41
CA GLN A 135 -2.55 -8.18 23.57
C GLN A 135 -2.10 -8.83 22.26
N ASP A 136 -2.82 -8.62 21.14
CA ASP A 136 -2.55 -9.31 19.86
C ASP A 136 -2.02 -8.40 18.73
N THR A 137 -1.87 -7.08 18.98
CA THR A 137 -1.39 -6.14 17.96
C THR A 137 0.12 -5.87 18.12
N PRO A 138 0.95 -5.94 17.06
CA PRO A 138 2.36 -5.54 17.13
C PRO A 138 2.50 -4.06 17.52
N GLY A 139 3.25 -3.76 18.59
CA GLY A 139 3.25 -2.43 19.25
C GLY A 139 2.19 -2.28 20.35
N GLY A 140 1.55 -3.39 20.74
CA GLY A 140 0.48 -3.47 21.73
C GLY A 140 0.93 -3.40 23.19
N SER A 141 1.36 -2.22 23.63
CA SER A 141 1.52 -1.91 25.07
C SER A 141 1.09 -0.47 25.41
N GLY A 142 -0.01 -0.01 24.81
CA GLY A 142 -0.66 1.25 25.18
C GLY A 142 -1.46 1.91 24.05
N ALA A 143 -2.05 3.06 24.35
CA ALA A 143 -2.86 3.86 23.41
C ALA A 143 -2.10 4.32 22.14
N GLY A 144 -0.76 4.17 22.09
CA GLY A 144 0.06 4.46 20.91
C GLY A 144 -0.08 3.47 19.75
N GLY A 145 -0.51 2.22 19.99
CA GLY A 145 -0.52 1.16 18.97
C GLY A 145 -1.40 1.45 17.74
N PHE A 146 -2.57 2.05 17.95
CA PHE A 146 -3.47 2.42 16.85
C PHE A 146 -3.04 3.70 16.12
N ALA A 147 -2.55 4.70 16.84
CA ALA A 147 -1.95 5.89 16.22
C ALA A 147 -0.73 5.52 15.35
N PHE A 148 0.11 4.59 15.84
CA PHE A 148 1.18 3.97 15.05
C PHE A 148 0.66 3.25 13.80
N THR A 149 -0.38 2.43 13.94
CA THR A 149 -0.96 1.70 12.79
C THR A 149 -1.49 2.66 11.71
N MET A 150 -2.12 3.77 12.12
CA MET A 150 -2.59 4.81 11.18
C MET A 150 -1.43 5.53 10.48
N GLU A 151 -0.31 5.77 11.16
CA GLU A 151 0.90 6.34 10.55
C GLU A 151 1.57 5.35 9.57
N LEU A 152 1.62 4.06 9.94
CA LEU A 152 2.15 3.00 9.09
C LEU A 152 1.30 2.82 7.81
N MET A 153 -0.01 3.05 7.88
CA MET A 153 -0.92 2.95 6.73
C MET A 153 -0.94 4.19 5.83
N ASP A 154 -0.28 5.29 6.22
CA ASP A 154 -0.31 6.56 5.49
C ASP A 154 0.38 6.42 4.11
N PRO A 155 -0.35 6.55 2.99
CA PRO A 155 0.20 6.29 1.66
C PRO A 155 1.26 7.33 1.26
N ALA A 156 1.18 8.57 1.77
CA ALA A 156 2.18 9.58 1.48
C ALA A 156 3.51 9.25 2.18
N VAL A 157 3.44 8.82 3.45
CA VAL A 157 4.62 8.36 4.20
C VAL A 157 5.23 7.11 3.54
N GLN A 158 4.42 6.11 3.16
CA GLN A 158 4.92 4.89 2.51
C GLN A 158 5.62 5.18 1.18
N LEU A 159 5.04 6.02 0.31
CA LEU A 159 5.66 6.42 -0.95
C LEU A 159 6.98 7.18 -0.73
N ALA A 160 7.02 8.10 0.23
CA ALA A 160 8.23 8.86 0.55
C ALA A 160 9.36 7.98 1.15
N VAL A 161 9.02 7.00 1.97
CA VAL A 161 9.96 6.01 2.52
C VAL A 161 10.48 5.06 1.43
N ALA A 162 9.62 4.64 0.50
CA ALA A 162 9.97 3.72 -0.58
C ALA A 162 10.80 4.35 -1.71
N ALA A 163 10.63 5.66 -1.95
CA ALA A 163 11.28 6.37 -3.06
C ALA A 163 12.80 6.14 -3.22
N PRO A 164 13.64 6.11 -2.16
CA PRO A 164 15.08 5.91 -2.30
C PRO A 164 15.50 4.54 -2.85
N THR A 165 14.67 3.50 -2.69
CA THR A 165 14.96 2.12 -3.14
C THR A 165 14.01 1.66 -4.25
N ALA A 166 13.28 2.59 -4.87
CA ALA A 166 12.25 2.29 -5.86
C ALA A 166 12.82 1.96 -7.25
N ILE A 167 12.37 0.84 -7.81
CA ILE A 167 12.72 0.37 -9.16
C ILE A 167 11.43 0.24 -9.97
N GLN A 168 11.34 0.95 -11.11
CA GLN A 168 10.23 0.77 -12.05
C GLN A 168 10.30 -0.65 -12.63
N SER A 169 9.28 -1.46 -12.33
CA SER A 169 9.20 -2.89 -12.69
C SER A 169 8.35 -3.14 -13.94
N GLY A 170 7.60 -2.14 -14.41
CA GLY A 170 6.87 -2.21 -15.68
C GLY A 170 5.77 -1.16 -15.81
N THR A 171 4.87 -1.38 -16.76
CA THR A 171 3.61 -0.63 -16.94
C THR A 171 2.47 -1.60 -17.18
N GLU A 172 1.33 -1.39 -16.54
CA GLU A 172 0.16 -2.25 -16.63
C GLU A 172 -1.14 -1.50 -16.30
N THR A 173 -2.28 -2.09 -16.64
CA THR A 173 -3.60 -1.52 -16.36
C THR A 173 -4.16 -2.07 -15.05
N VAL A 174 -4.36 -1.22 -14.05
CA VAL A 174 -4.93 -1.57 -12.74
C VAL A 174 -6.19 -0.77 -12.50
N ALA A 175 -7.27 -1.43 -12.07
CA ALA A 175 -8.58 -0.81 -11.84
C ALA A 175 -9.07 0.09 -13.00
N GLY A 176 -8.81 -0.33 -14.25
CA GLY A 176 -9.18 0.41 -15.46
C GLY A 176 -8.26 1.60 -15.81
N GLN A 177 -7.17 1.82 -15.07
CA GLN A 177 -6.24 2.92 -15.26
C GLN A 177 -4.87 2.41 -15.71
N PHE A 178 -4.26 3.08 -16.70
CA PHE A 178 -2.87 2.81 -17.06
C PHE A 178 -1.92 3.32 -15.98
N THR A 179 -1.01 2.46 -15.53
CA THR A 179 -0.11 2.73 -14.40
C THR A 179 1.33 2.34 -14.69
N LYS A 180 2.27 3.04 -14.06
CA LYS A 180 3.65 2.58 -13.86
C LYS A 180 3.71 1.77 -12.58
N HIS A 181 4.30 0.58 -12.64
CA HIS A 181 4.53 -0.30 -11.50
C HIS A 181 5.94 -0.07 -10.97
N PHE A 182 6.06 0.19 -9.67
CA PHE A 182 7.32 0.31 -8.94
C PHE A 182 7.39 -0.71 -7.82
N ARG A 183 8.56 -1.33 -7.63
CA ARG A 183 8.89 -2.16 -6.48
C ARG A 183 9.93 -1.46 -5.62
N SER A 184 9.78 -1.54 -4.31
CA SER A 184 10.75 -1.03 -3.33
C SER A 184 10.94 -2.06 -2.23
N GLU A 185 12.18 -2.23 -1.79
CA GLU A 185 12.50 -2.97 -0.56
C GLU A 185 12.96 -1.94 0.48
N VAL A 186 12.20 -1.88 1.57
CA VAL A 186 12.29 -0.85 2.60
C VAL A 186 12.87 -1.46 3.88
N PRO A 187 14.03 -0.98 4.38
CA PRO A 187 14.51 -1.32 5.71
C PRO A 187 13.53 -0.84 6.80
N LEU A 188 13.20 -1.71 7.76
CA LEU A 188 12.21 -1.41 8.80
C LEU A 188 12.62 -0.26 9.72
N ASP A 189 13.91 -0.09 9.94
CA ASP A 189 14.49 1.03 10.69
C ASP A 189 14.22 2.38 10.01
N VAL A 190 14.43 2.48 8.69
CA VAL A 190 14.13 3.69 7.91
C VAL A 190 12.63 4.01 7.92
N LEU A 191 11.79 2.98 7.81
CA LEU A 191 10.33 3.12 7.88
C LEU A 191 9.89 3.67 9.24
N VAL A 192 10.39 3.12 10.35
CA VAL A 192 10.05 3.55 11.70
C VAL A 192 10.64 4.93 12.04
N GLU A 193 11.82 5.27 11.49
CA GLU A 193 12.43 6.59 11.67
C GLU A 193 11.53 7.71 11.15
N LYS A 194 10.89 7.53 9.98
CA LYS A 194 10.03 8.54 9.33
C LYS A 194 8.66 8.77 9.99
N MET A 195 8.25 7.91 10.94
CA MET A 195 6.95 8.02 11.60
C MET A 195 6.91 9.14 12.66
N SER A 196 5.76 9.77 12.83
CA SER A 196 5.51 10.83 13.83
C SER A 196 5.25 10.27 15.24
N LEU A 197 6.19 9.48 15.78
CA LEU A 197 6.07 8.76 17.06
C LEU A 197 7.17 9.15 18.05
N THR A 198 6.95 8.89 19.35
CA THR A 198 7.99 9.07 20.38
C THR A 198 9.12 8.04 20.24
N PRO A 199 10.35 8.34 20.70
CA PRO A 199 11.50 7.44 20.56
C PRO A 199 11.30 6.06 21.21
N GLU A 200 10.59 6.01 22.34
CA GLU A 200 10.28 4.78 23.08
C GLU A 200 9.35 3.88 22.25
N LEU A 201 8.30 4.47 21.68
CA LEU A 201 7.34 3.76 20.83
C LEU A 201 8.01 3.29 19.52
N LYS A 202 8.88 4.10 18.92
CA LYS A 202 9.71 3.67 17.76
C LYS A 202 10.54 2.43 18.10
N THR A 203 11.18 2.41 19.27
CA THR A 203 12.03 1.28 19.71
C THR A 203 11.21 0.00 19.92
N GLN A 204 10.04 0.10 20.56
CA GLN A 204 9.13 -1.03 20.77
C GLN A 204 8.58 -1.57 19.44
N VAL A 205 8.08 -0.68 18.58
CA VAL A 205 7.61 -1.03 17.23
C VAL A 205 8.70 -1.72 16.43
N LEU A 206 9.91 -1.15 16.36
CA LEU A 206 11.01 -1.73 15.59
C LEU A 206 11.38 -3.12 16.10
N THR A 207 11.33 -3.34 17.41
CA THR A 207 11.58 -4.66 18.02
C THR A 207 10.52 -5.69 17.61
N GLU A 208 9.24 -5.33 17.64
CA GLU A 208 8.15 -6.24 17.25
C GLU A 208 8.10 -6.51 15.73
N LEU A 209 8.42 -5.53 14.90
CA LEU A 209 8.51 -5.71 13.45
C LEU A 209 9.74 -6.57 13.08
N LYS A 210 10.90 -6.37 13.74
CA LYS A 210 12.12 -7.14 13.47
C LYS A 210 12.00 -8.64 13.75
N LYS A 211 11.08 -9.07 14.60
CA LYS A 211 10.75 -10.51 14.79
C LYS A 211 10.20 -11.18 13.51
N LYS A 212 9.77 -10.40 12.52
CA LYS A 212 9.05 -10.87 11.32
C LYS A 212 9.88 -10.74 10.03
N GLY A 213 11.03 -10.07 10.10
CA GLY A 213 11.92 -9.74 8.98
C GLY A 213 12.66 -8.43 9.26
N SER A 214 13.66 -8.09 8.44
CA SER A 214 14.37 -6.79 8.56
C SER A 214 13.96 -5.77 7.49
N THR A 215 13.25 -6.21 6.47
CA THR A 215 12.79 -5.42 5.33
C THR A 215 11.32 -5.71 5.03
N VAL A 216 10.65 -4.77 4.38
CA VAL A 216 9.31 -4.93 3.79
C VAL A 216 9.42 -4.70 2.29
N THR A 217 8.85 -5.59 1.48
CA THR A 217 8.70 -5.35 0.05
C THR A 217 7.35 -4.69 -0.19
N THR A 218 7.35 -3.50 -0.77
CA THR A 218 6.11 -2.84 -1.22
C THR A 218 6.18 -2.56 -2.72
N GLU A 219 5.09 -2.91 -3.40
CA GLU A 219 4.87 -2.66 -4.82
C GLU A 219 3.74 -1.61 -4.95
N PHE A 220 3.92 -0.63 -5.85
CA PHE A 220 3.05 0.52 -6.03
C PHE A 220 2.70 0.69 -7.52
N TRP A 221 1.43 0.99 -7.80
CA TRP A 221 0.93 1.28 -9.15
C TRP A 221 0.43 2.71 -9.20
N ILE A 222 1.13 3.55 -9.98
CA ILE A 222 0.96 5.00 -10.02
C ILE A 222 0.46 5.39 -11.41
N ASN A 223 -0.64 6.13 -11.51
CA ASN A 223 -1.18 6.58 -12.80
C ASN A 223 -0.46 7.84 -13.32
N ALA A 224 -0.83 8.27 -14.54
CA ALA A 224 -0.25 9.45 -15.18
C ALA A 224 -0.44 10.80 -14.44
N LYS A 225 -1.31 10.85 -13.40
CA LYS A 225 -1.52 12.04 -12.56
C LYS A 225 -0.67 12.01 -11.27
N GLY A 226 0.10 10.95 -11.04
CA GLY A 226 0.78 10.72 -9.76
C GLY A 226 -0.14 10.19 -8.65
N GLU A 227 -1.35 9.73 -8.99
CA GLU A 227 -2.25 9.10 -8.01
C GLU A 227 -1.83 7.64 -7.80
N LEU A 228 -1.70 7.21 -6.54
CA LEU A 228 -1.55 5.80 -6.20
C LEU A 228 -2.88 5.07 -6.46
N VAL A 229 -2.87 4.09 -7.36
CA VAL A 229 -4.06 3.30 -7.73
C VAL A 229 -4.11 1.99 -6.96
N GLN A 230 -2.97 1.33 -6.78
CA GLN A 230 -2.85 0.10 -6.01
C GLN A 230 -1.53 0.09 -5.22
N GLN A 231 -1.56 -0.54 -4.06
CA GLN A 231 -0.40 -0.93 -3.28
C GLN A 231 -0.48 -2.43 -2.96
N LEU A 232 0.67 -3.09 -2.92
CA LEU A 232 0.82 -4.47 -2.48
C LEU A 232 2.00 -4.55 -1.50
N SER A 233 1.74 -4.95 -0.25
CA SER A 233 2.78 -5.06 0.78
C SER A 233 2.99 -6.52 1.19
N LYS A 234 4.26 -6.95 1.17
CA LYS A 234 4.73 -8.29 1.53
C LYS A 234 5.73 -8.17 2.68
N GLY A 235 5.52 -8.91 3.78
CA GLY A 235 6.57 -9.12 4.78
C GLY A 235 6.25 -8.85 6.26
N LEU A 236 4.99 -8.64 6.67
CA LEU A 236 4.65 -8.44 8.09
C LEU A 236 3.53 -9.38 8.59
N ALA A 237 3.93 -10.63 8.87
CA ALA A 237 3.18 -11.70 9.57
C ALA A 237 1.84 -12.23 9.03
N THR A 238 1.09 -11.52 8.19
CA THR A 238 -0.27 -11.94 7.77
C THR A 238 -0.43 -12.22 6.28
N GLY A 239 0.67 -12.35 5.54
CA GLY A 239 0.67 -12.66 4.11
C GLY A 239 0.91 -11.42 3.24
N THR A 240 0.12 -11.28 2.17
CA THR A 240 0.28 -10.25 1.14
C THR A 240 -0.94 -9.33 1.12
N ALA A 241 -0.85 -8.14 1.72
CA ALA A 241 -1.95 -7.19 1.72
C ALA A 241 -1.98 -6.40 0.40
N LYS A 242 -3.11 -6.42 -0.31
CA LYS A 242 -3.38 -5.60 -1.49
C LYS A 242 -4.41 -4.53 -1.15
N ILE A 243 -4.12 -3.28 -1.47
CA ILE A 243 -5.01 -2.14 -1.31
C ILE A 243 -5.20 -1.46 -2.66
N VAL A 244 -6.44 -1.32 -3.12
CA VAL A 244 -6.80 -0.51 -4.30
C VAL A 244 -7.44 0.79 -3.81
N TYR A 245 -6.94 1.92 -4.31
CA TYR A 245 -7.38 3.27 -3.93
C TYR A 245 -8.36 3.83 -4.97
N SER A 246 -9.39 4.52 -4.50
CA SER A 246 -10.39 5.19 -5.34
C SER A 246 -10.98 6.40 -4.60
N GLY A 247 -11.61 7.32 -5.34
CA GLY A 247 -12.26 8.49 -4.74
C GLY A 247 -11.32 9.36 -3.89
N LEU A 248 -10.10 9.62 -4.38
CA LEU A 248 -9.12 10.45 -3.69
C LEU A 248 -9.68 11.83 -3.34
N GLY A 249 -9.50 12.24 -2.08
CA GLY A 249 -10.01 13.51 -1.53
C GLY A 249 -11.53 13.56 -1.31
N THR A 250 -12.28 12.50 -1.60
CA THR A 250 -13.77 12.50 -1.49
C THR A 250 -14.29 12.05 -0.13
N VAL A 251 -13.46 11.37 0.67
CA VAL A 251 -13.85 10.82 1.97
C VAL A 251 -13.70 11.88 3.07
N GLN A 252 -14.69 11.95 3.95
CA GLN A 252 -14.73 12.84 5.12
C GLN A 252 -14.46 12.04 6.41
N PRO A 253 -13.91 12.66 7.48
CA PRO A 253 -13.67 11.97 8.74
C PRO A 253 -14.95 11.38 9.34
N THR A 254 -15.02 10.05 9.42
CA THR A 254 -16.17 9.37 10.03
C THR A 254 -16.17 9.62 11.54
N ARG A 255 -17.28 10.12 12.07
CA ARG A 255 -17.46 10.35 13.52
C ARG A 255 -18.43 9.33 14.11
N PRO A 256 -18.10 8.65 15.21
CA PRO A 256 -19.09 7.88 15.95
C PRO A 256 -20.15 8.84 16.49
N ARG A 257 -21.43 8.53 16.25
CA ARG A 257 -22.54 9.40 16.67
C ARG A 257 -22.53 9.51 18.21
N PRO A 258 -22.47 10.72 18.79
CA PRO A 258 -22.63 10.86 20.23
C PRO A 258 -24.00 10.35 20.65
N THR A 259 -24.08 9.66 21.79
CA THR A 259 -25.37 9.54 22.50
C THR A 259 -25.95 10.93 22.73
N PRO A 260 -27.28 11.12 22.58
CA PRO A 260 -27.93 12.24 23.23
C PRO A 260 -27.50 12.27 24.70
N ARG A 261 -27.11 13.44 25.22
CA ARG A 261 -26.97 13.62 26.66
C ARG A 261 -28.27 13.14 27.28
N SER A 262 -28.18 12.25 28.28
CA SER A 262 -29.36 11.82 29.02
C SER A 262 -30.11 13.06 29.46
N SER A 263 -31.37 13.18 29.00
CA SER A 263 -32.27 14.25 29.41
C SER A 263 -32.26 14.26 30.93
N ARG A 264 -31.97 15.43 31.49
CA ARG A 264 -31.96 15.66 32.94
C ARG A 264 -33.35 15.24 33.45
N TRP A 265 -33.42 14.12 34.17
CA TRP A 265 -34.67 13.68 34.80
C TRP A 265 -35.18 14.83 35.68
N PRO A 266 -36.42 15.30 35.52
CA PRO A 266 -37.00 16.19 36.49
C PRO A 266 -37.12 15.41 37.81
N ILE A 267 -36.61 16.01 38.88
CA ILE A 267 -36.89 15.54 40.23
C ILE A 267 -38.36 15.89 40.49
N CYS A 268 -39.18 14.88 40.73
CA CYS A 268 -40.52 15.02 41.31
C CYS A 268 -40.44 14.83 42.81
#